data_AF-A0A3B8X882-F1
#
_entry.id   AF-A0A3B8X882-F1
#
_cell.length_a   1.000
_cell.length_b   1.000
_cell.length_c   1.000
_cell.angle_alpha   90.00
_cell.angle_beta   90.00
_cell.angle_gamma   90.00
#
_symmetry.space_group_name_H-M   'P 1'
#
loop_
_entity.id
_entity.type
_entity.pdbx_description
1 polymer ?
#
loop_
_entity_poly.entity_id
_entity_poly.type
_entity_poly.pdbx_seq_one_letter_code
_entity_poly.pdbx_strand_id
1 'polypeptide(L)'
;MSRKEIIRERPFEYLTASAENWYIARAYVLDKLRDVAFTPGSDGHLHVIVAGDSPLLLSTARQTALSAHYLNFEEENALGERVSRNRTVITLVTGKKADDILRELFREEYLGQLLSVCRYSLFGELHNPDSYLDIEVDLVEKAPEDPGAITFTEEDVKAFLASADPEEVFSIDTRKAVFANRVYSLGAVIDNIPYEDINGAGRYSRALGTFQYRVLGNAAGARLVSDRWKNRSTARNGLSNVICSDCFESRELAIRRQCSNYDKLDRKTRAALWERNSYALSVSEHCRWTTEKLILGFRAFGLDERCRYESLFGSARASFCRQAKNAAESPSHVDICSYRHLRLTDPASLKYDTFLMLAIPLILEKLK
;
A
#
# COMPACT_ATOMS: atom_id res chain seq x y z
N MET A 1 -23.11 -18.86 24.28
CA MET A 1 -23.01 -17.39 24.15
C MET A 1 -22.78 -17.06 22.69
N SER A 2 -23.71 -16.34 22.05
CA SER A 2 -23.67 -16.10 20.60
C SER A 2 -22.70 -14.97 20.26
N ARG A 3 -21.94 -15.10 19.16
CA ARG A 3 -21.03 -14.08 18.60
C ARG A 3 -21.68 -12.70 18.32
N LYS A 4 -22.99 -12.56 18.47
CA LYS A 4 -23.77 -11.33 18.17
C LYS A 4 -23.59 -10.19 19.18
N GLU A 5 -22.91 -10.38 20.31
CA GLU A 5 -22.78 -9.33 21.34
C GLU A 5 -21.46 -8.54 21.32
N ILE A 6 -20.49 -8.88 20.46
CA ILE A 6 -19.18 -8.18 20.42
C ILE A 6 -19.10 -7.09 19.33
N ILE A 7 -20.09 -7.02 18.43
CA ILE A 7 -20.18 -6.00 17.36
C ILE A 7 -21.38 -5.08 17.64
N ARG A 8 -21.43 -4.48 18.82
CA ARG A 8 -22.27 -3.30 19.08
C ARG A 8 -21.35 -2.16 19.50
N GLU A 9 -21.35 -1.13 18.66
CA GLU A 9 -20.99 0.25 18.99
C GLU A 9 -19.83 0.42 19.98
N ARG A 10 -18.58 0.27 19.51
CA ARG A 10 -17.45 0.80 20.28
C ARG A 10 -17.47 2.33 20.19
N PRO A 11 -17.50 3.06 21.32
CA PRO A 11 -17.59 4.51 21.32
C PRO A 11 -16.36 5.16 20.66
N PHE A 12 -16.58 6.36 20.12
CA PHE A 12 -15.58 7.16 19.42
C PHE A 12 -14.36 7.52 20.30
N GLU A 13 -14.45 7.37 21.62
CA GLU A 13 -13.34 7.61 22.57
C GLU A 13 -12.18 6.61 22.43
N TYR A 14 -12.39 5.39 21.91
CA TYR A 14 -11.30 4.44 21.63
C TYR A 14 -10.49 4.78 20.36
N LEU A 15 -10.96 5.74 19.55
CA LEU A 15 -10.24 6.20 18.35
C LEU A 15 -9.07 7.12 18.70
N THR A 16 -8.96 7.69 19.90
CA THR A 16 -7.90 8.67 20.21
C THR A 16 -6.52 8.03 20.32
N ALA A 17 -6.34 7.03 21.21
CA ALA A 17 -5.05 6.34 21.36
C ALA A 17 -4.66 5.52 20.12
N SER A 18 -5.64 4.91 19.45
CA SER A 18 -5.38 4.23 18.17
C SER A 18 -4.98 5.25 17.10
N ALA A 19 -5.66 6.39 16.97
CA ALA A 19 -5.30 7.39 15.96
C ALA A 19 -3.93 8.03 16.25
N GLU A 20 -3.61 8.31 17.53
CA GLU A 20 -2.29 8.81 17.94
C GLU A 20 -1.19 7.85 17.49
N ASN A 21 -1.31 6.55 17.78
CA ASN A 21 -0.33 5.56 17.32
C ASN A 21 -0.24 5.49 15.79
N TRP A 22 -1.30 5.83 15.05
CA TRP A 22 -1.23 5.91 13.59
C TRP A 22 -0.42 7.10 13.10
N TYR A 23 -0.64 8.28 13.69
CA TYR A 23 0.15 9.47 13.38
C TYR A 23 1.63 9.26 13.71
N ILE A 24 1.91 8.77 14.92
CA ILE A 24 3.26 8.47 15.41
C ILE A 24 3.95 7.46 14.49
N ALA A 25 3.31 6.30 14.25
CA ALA A 25 3.90 5.26 13.43
C ALA A 25 4.15 5.73 12.00
N ARG A 26 3.21 6.49 11.41
CA ARG A 26 3.38 7.08 10.08
C ARG A 26 4.57 8.02 10.02
N ALA A 27 4.64 9.00 10.92
CA ALA A 27 5.74 9.95 10.95
C ALA A 27 7.10 9.23 11.13
N TYR A 28 7.18 8.32 12.11
CA TYR A 28 8.39 7.57 12.41
C TYR A 28 8.86 6.68 11.25
N VAL A 29 7.97 5.86 10.67
CA VAL A 29 8.34 4.93 9.60
C VAL A 29 8.71 5.68 8.32
N LEU A 30 7.97 6.74 7.96
CA LEU A 30 8.31 7.53 6.77
C LEU A 30 9.64 8.27 6.94
N ASP A 31 9.99 8.70 8.14
CA ASP A 31 11.28 9.30 8.41
C ASP A 31 12.42 8.25 8.32
N LYS A 32 12.25 7.11 8.99
CA LYS A 32 13.26 6.03 9.01
C LYS A 32 13.50 5.40 7.64
N LEU A 33 12.47 5.33 6.79
CA LEU A 33 12.56 4.72 5.46
C LEU A 33 12.75 5.75 4.33
N ARG A 34 12.95 7.04 4.66
CA ARG A 34 13.02 8.15 3.68
C ARG A 34 14.01 7.90 2.54
N ASP A 35 15.17 7.32 2.86
CA ASP A 35 16.25 7.05 1.91
C ASP A 35 16.28 5.60 1.41
N VAL A 36 15.27 4.80 1.72
CA VAL A 36 15.16 3.42 1.26
C VAL A 36 14.41 3.38 -0.07
N ALA A 37 15.06 2.82 -1.10
CA ALA A 37 14.49 2.63 -2.42
C ALA A 37 15.32 1.61 -3.22
N PHE A 38 14.64 0.73 -3.95
CA PHE A 38 15.29 -0.28 -4.77
C PHE A 38 14.97 -0.05 -6.25
N THR A 39 15.99 -0.07 -7.09
CA THR A 39 15.81 -0.03 -8.55
C THR A 39 15.27 -1.39 -9.01
N PRO A 40 14.49 -1.49 -10.10
CA PRO A 40 13.87 -2.77 -10.49
C PRO A 40 14.83 -3.95 -10.71
N GLY A 41 16.10 -3.68 -11.01
CA GLY A 41 17.13 -4.71 -11.18
C GLY A 41 17.96 -5.02 -9.93
N SER A 42 17.57 -4.49 -8.76
CA SER A 42 18.27 -4.73 -7.50
C SER A 42 17.88 -6.08 -6.90
N ASP A 43 18.88 -6.80 -6.39
CA ASP A 43 18.73 -8.04 -5.60
C ASP A 43 18.56 -7.78 -4.09
N GLY A 44 18.61 -6.51 -3.68
CA GLY A 44 18.41 -6.11 -2.28
C GLY A 44 16.96 -6.23 -1.86
N HIS A 45 16.72 -6.26 -0.56
CA HIS A 45 15.38 -6.16 0.00
C HIS A 45 15.42 -5.37 1.32
N LEU A 46 14.27 -4.90 1.75
CA LEU A 46 14.13 -4.29 3.07
C LEU A 46 13.81 -5.38 4.10
N HIS A 47 14.54 -5.40 5.20
CA HIS A 47 14.18 -6.15 6.40
C HIS A 47 14.01 -5.17 7.56
N VAL A 48 12.82 -5.19 8.17
CA VAL A 48 12.51 -4.42 9.37
C VAL A 48 12.25 -5.37 10.53
N ILE A 49 12.95 -5.18 11.65
CA ILE A 49 12.71 -5.91 12.89
C ILE A 49 11.95 -5.00 13.85
N VAL A 50 10.73 -5.37 14.21
CA VAL A 50 9.91 -4.71 15.21
C VAL A 50 10.10 -5.44 16.54
N ALA A 51 10.89 -4.84 17.43
CA ALA A 51 11.35 -5.46 18.67
C ALA A 51 10.32 -5.33 19.81
N GLY A 52 9.14 -5.92 19.62
CA GLY A 52 8.08 -5.96 20.62
C GLY A 52 6.69 -5.98 20.00
N ASP A 53 5.69 -6.16 20.85
CA ASP A 53 4.28 -6.32 20.47
C ASP A 53 3.34 -5.33 21.19
N SER A 54 3.88 -4.19 21.60
CA SER A 54 3.09 -3.09 22.14
C SER A 54 2.21 -2.47 21.04
N PRO A 55 1.05 -1.87 21.38
CA PRO A 55 0.16 -1.25 20.38
C PRO A 55 0.84 -0.23 19.45
N LEU A 56 1.87 0.45 19.96
CA LEU A 56 2.67 1.41 19.20
C LEU A 56 3.56 0.68 18.18
N LEU A 57 4.30 -0.35 18.60
CA LEU A 57 5.14 -1.16 17.71
C LEU A 57 4.34 -1.96 16.69
N LEU A 58 3.17 -2.49 17.06
CA LEU A 58 2.26 -3.11 16.09
C LEU A 58 1.75 -2.09 15.05
N SER A 59 1.62 -0.81 15.43
CA SER A 59 1.28 0.26 14.50
C SER A 59 2.43 0.61 13.56
N THR A 60 3.70 0.51 14.00
CA THR A 60 4.86 0.66 13.10
C THR A 60 4.95 -0.49 12.12
N ALA A 61 4.69 -1.73 12.55
CA ALA A 61 4.59 -2.90 11.66
C ALA A 61 3.54 -2.70 10.56
N ARG A 62 2.32 -2.25 10.94
CA ARG A 62 1.26 -1.88 9.99
C ARG A 62 1.75 -0.82 9.00
N GLN A 63 2.34 0.26 9.50
CA GLN A 63 2.78 1.34 8.63
C GLN A 63 3.88 0.90 7.67
N THR A 64 4.85 0.09 8.12
CA THR A 64 5.86 -0.52 7.25
C THR A 64 5.19 -1.32 6.14
N ALA A 65 4.22 -2.18 6.48
CA ALA A 65 3.47 -2.95 5.50
C ALA A 65 2.67 -2.09 4.51
N LEU A 66 2.31 -0.85 4.85
CA LEU A 66 1.57 0.07 3.98
C LEU A 66 2.47 0.92 3.07
N SER A 67 3.75 1.12 3.42
CA SER A 67 4.64 2.08 2.76
C SER A 67 5.84 1.43 2.07
N ALA A 68 6.25 0.24 2.48
CA ALA A 68 7.48 -0.41 2.01
C ALA A 68 7.23 -1.33 0.80
N HIS A 69 6.74 -0.74 -0.29
CA HIS A 69 6.49 -1.42 -1.56
C HIS A 69 7.47 -0.95 -2.63
N TYR A 70 8.34 -1.84 -3.10
CA TYR A 70 9.50 -1.47 -3.91
C TYR A 70 9.46 -2.06 -5.33
N LEU A 71 10.20 -1.41 -6.24
CA LEU A 71 10.10 -1.69 -7.68
C LEU A 71 10.81 -2.98 -8.10
N ASN A 72 11.63 -3.57 -7.23
CA ASN A 72 12.37 -4.80 -7.52
C ASN A 72 11.65 -6.06 -7.08
N PHE A 73 10.41 -5.95 -6.59
CA PHE A 73 9.59 -7.12 -6.34
C PHE A 73 9.31 -7.87 -7.64
N GLU A 74 9.67 -9.15 -7.67
CA GLU A 74 9.47 -10.02 -8.83
C GLU A 74 8.37 -11.04 -8.51
N GLU A 75 7.12 -10.74 -8.88
CA GLU A 75 6.03 -11.72 -8.79
C GLU A 75 6.29 -12.93 -9.71
N GLU A 76 6.84 -12.66 -10.89
CA GLU A 76 7.07 -13.60 -11.98
C GLU A 76 8.49 -13.48 -12.55
N ASN A 77 9.04 -14.56 -13.09
CA ASN A 77 10.28 -14.53 -13.86
C ASN A 77 10.03 -14.13 -15.34
N ALA A 78 11.11 -14.03 -16.11
CA ALA A 78 11.07 -13.70 -17.54
C ALA A 78 10.27 -14.69 -18.41
N LEU A 79 10.03 -15.91 -17.92
CA LEU A 79 9.22 -16.94 -18.58
C LEU A 79 7.74 -16.89 -18.17
N GLY A 80 7.36 -15.96 -17.27
CA GLY A 80 6.02 -15.86 -16.71
C GLY A 80 5.72 -16.96 -15.67
N GLU A 81 6.74 -17.59 -15.11
CA GLU A 81 6.59 -18.51 -13.98
C GLU A 81 6.64 -17.73 -12.68
N ARG A 82 5.90 -18.20 -11.69
CA ARG A 82 5.84 -17.53 -10.38
C ARG A 82 7.12 -17.80 -9.59
N VAL A 83 7.82 -16.76 -9.16
CA VAL A 83 9.10 -16.89 -8.41
C VAL A 83 9.11 -16.06 -7.12
N SER A 84 8.35 -14.97 -7.05
CA SER A 84 8.10 -14.15 -5.86
C SER A 84 9.34 -13.85 -5.01
N ARG A 85 10.20 -12.95 -5.50
CA ARG A 85 11.48 -12.54 -4.85
C ARG A 85 11.46 -11.08 -4.40
N ASN A 86 12.44 -10.71 -3.58
CA ASN A 86 12.69 -9.34 -3.10
C ASN A 86 11.50 -8.74 -2.32
N ARG A 87 10.92 -9.53 -1.42
CA ARG A 87 9.87 -9.04 -0.52
C ARG A 87 10.46 -8.14 0.56
N THR A 88 9.69 -7.16 1.00
CA THR A 88 9.92 -6.54 2.30
C THR A 88 9.57 -7.53 3.40
N VAL A 89 10.54 -7.81 4.27
CA VAL A 89 10.39 -8.70 5.43
C VAL A 89 10.12 -7.85 6.68
N ILE A 90 9.06 -8.16 7.40
CA ILE A 90 8.71 -7.54 8.68
C ILE A 90 8.76 -8.61 9.76
N THR A 91 9.81 -8.58 10.58
CA THR A 91 9.98 -9.51 11.70
C THR A 91 9.39 -8.90 12.97
N LEU A 92 8.42 -9.57 13.59
CA LEU A 92 7.79 -9.17 14.85
C LEU A 92 8.33 -10.05 15.97
N VAL A 93 9.01 -9.43 16.93
CA VAL A 93 9.49 -10.10 18.14
C VAL A 93 8.41 -10.02 19.22
N THR A 94 7.93 -11.18 19.68
CA THR A 94 6.84 -11.25 20.66
C THR A 94 7.10 -12.34 21.69
N GLY A 95 6.70 -12.07 22.94
CA GLY A 95 6.65 -13.09 24.01
C GLY A 95 5.28 -13.76 24.13
N LYS A 96 4.31 -13.42 23.27
CA LYS A 96 2.96 -13.98 23.30
C LYS A 96 2.92 -15.33 22.61
N LYS A 97 1.96 -16.16 23.02
CA LYS A 97 1.67 -17.43 22.35
C LYS A 97 1.10 -17.17 20.95
N ALA A 98 1.32 -18.11 20.04
CA ALA A 98 0.84 -18.08 18.65
C ALA A 98 -0.60 -17.60 18.50
N ASP A 99 -1.55 -18.25 19.16
CA ASP A 99 -2.97 -17.91 19.05
C ASP A 99 -3.31 -16.52 19.60
N ASP A 100 -2.55 -16.01 20.58
CA ASP A 100 -2.78 -14.71 21.18
C ASP A 100 -2.29 -13.59 20.26
N ILE A 101 -1.04 -13.71 19.75
CA ILE A 101 -0.50 -12.71 18.83
C ILE A 101 -1.24 -12.68 17.50
N LEU A 102 -1.62 -13.84 16.94
CA LEU A 102 -2.41 -13.89 15.72
C LEU A 102 -3.75 -13.17 15.89
N ARG A 103 -4.49 -13.48 16.97
CA ARG A 103 -5.77 -12.81 17.27
C ARG A 103 -5.61 -11.30 17.37
N GLU A 104 -4.48 -10.83 17.89
CA GLU A 104 -4.17 -9.41 17.94
C GLU A 104 -3.88 -8.83 16.55
N LEU A 105 -2.97 -9.43 15.77
CA LEU A 105 -2.59 -8.95 14.45
C LEU A 105 -3.75 -8.90 13.45
N PHE A 106 -4.74 -9.81 13.57
CA PHE A 106 -5.94 -9.81 12.73
C PHE A 106 -6.91 -8.64 13.01
N ARG A 107 -6.65 -7.80 14.04
CA ARG A 107 -7.43 -6.58 14.26
C ARG A 107 -7.17 -5.55 13.16
N GLU A 108 -8.22 -4.84 12.74
CA GLU A 108 -8.13 -3.75 11.73
C GLU A 108 -7.17 -2.63 12.13
N GLU A 109 -6.88 -2.49 13.43
CA GLU A 109 -5.94 -1.50 13.94
C GLU A 109 -4.47 -1.85 13.61
N TYR A 110 -4.18 -3.11 13.28
CA TYR A 110 -2.84 -3.63 13.01
C TYR A 110 -2.76 -4.18 11.58
N LEU A 111 -2.68 -5.50 11.38
CA LEU A 111 -2.48 -6.10 10.06
C LEU A 111 -3.78 -6.54 9.39
N GLY A 112 -4.91 -6.52 10.10
CA GLY A 112 -6.21 -6.87 9.52
C GLY A 112 -6.20 -8.23 8.83
N GLN A 113 -6.64 -8.28 7.57
CA GLN A 113 -6.64 -9.52 6.78
C GLN A 113 -5.32 -9.81 6.06
N LEU A 114 -4.24 -9.04 6.29
CA LEU A 114 -2.98 -9.21 5.54
C LEU A 114 -2.43 -10.64 5.64
N LEU A 115 -2.41 -11.21 6.86
CA LEU A 115 -1.92 -12.57 7.12
C LEU A 115 -2.76 -13.67 6.45
N SER A 116 -3.96 -13.36 5.94
CA SER A 116 -4.76 -14.32 5.16
C SER A 116 -4.23 -14.55 3.74
N VAL A 117 -3.33 -13.68 3.27
CA VAL A 117 -2.79 -13.71 1.89
C VAL A 117 -1.28 -13.63 1.88
N CYS A 118 -0.68 -12.75 2.70
CA CYS A 118 0.76 -12.56 2.70
C CYS A 118 1.47 -13.83 3.19
N ARG A 119 2.71 -14.00 2.74
CA ARG A 119 3.58 -15.06 3.26
C ARG A 119 3.89 -14.71 4.70
N TYR A 120 3.77 -15.67 5.61
CA TYR A 120 4.23 -15.45 6.96
C TYR A 120 4.78 -16.72 7.60
N SER A 121 5.75 -16.55 8.48
CA SER A 121 6.27 -17.60 9.34
C SER A 121 5.82 -17.35 10.77
N LEU A 122 5.35 -18.39 11.45
CA LEU A 122 4.93 -18.35 12.85
C LEU A 122 5.80 -19.30 13.64
N PHE A 123 6.81 -18.76 14.32
CA PHE A 123 7.78 -19.54 15.10
C PHE A 123 8.42 -20.68 14.28
N GLY A 124 8.69 -20.41 13.00
CA GLY A 124 9.29 -21.34 12.04
C GLY A 124 8.29 -22.13 11.19
N GLU A 125 6.99 -22.10 11.50
CA GLU A 125 5.96 -22.70 10.63
C GLU A 125 5.58 -21.74 9.50
N LEU A 126 5.81 -22.15 8.25
CA LEU A 126 5.55 -21.33 7.06
C LEU A 126 4.09 -21.45 6.60
N HIS A 127 3.47 -20.30 6.36
CA HIS A 127 2.11 -20.17 5.83
C HIS A 127 2.10 -19.30 4.57
N ASN A 128 1.14 -19.59 3.67
CA ASN A 128 0.98 -18.92 2.37
C ASN A 128 2.30 -18.82 1.58
N PRO A 129 3.02 -19.94 1.34
CA PRO A 129 4.30 -19.92 0.64
C PRO A 129 4.19 -19.30 -0.75
N ASP A 130 3.03 -19.50 -1.37
CA ASP A 130 2.62 -18.99 -2.66
C ASP A 130 1.88 -17.64 -2.53
N SER A 131 2.35 -16.72 -1.70
CA SER A 131 1.82 -15.33 -1.65
C SER A 131 2.23 -14.55 -2.90
N TYR A 132 1.37 -13.65 -3.38
CA TYR A 132 1.68 -12.72 -4.48
C TYR A 132 1.99 -11.30 -3.99
N LEU A 133 2.00 -11.07 -2.67
CA LEU A 133 2.24 -9.75 -2.08
C LEU A 133 3.72 -9.55 -1.80
N ASP A 134 4.27 -8.41 -2.15
CA ASP A 134 5.65 -7.99 -1.86
C ASP A 134 6.00 -7.85 -0.36
N ILE A 135 5.09 -8.22 0.54
CA ILE A 135 5.29 -8.22 2.00
C ILE A 135 5.33 -9.67 2.52
N GLU A 136 6.27 -9.91 3.44
CA GLU A 136 6.38 -11.11 4.27
C GLU A 136 6.46 -10.74 5.74
N VAL A 137 5.82 -11.53 6.60
CA VAL A 137 5.82 -11.32 8.06
C VAL A 137 6.44 -12.52 8.75
N ASP A 138 7.43 -12.30 9.60
CA ASP A 138 8.01 -13.37 10.43
C ASP A 138 7.71 -13.10 11.91
N LEU A 139 7.13 -14.07 12.61
CA LEU A 139 6.86 -13.97 14.04
C LEU A 139 7.83 -14.85 14.81
N VAL A 140 8.60 -14.23 15.70
CA VAL A 140 9.70 -14.89 16.41
C VAL A 140 9.69 -14.53 17.90
N GLU A 141 10.20 -15.43 18.73
CA GLU A 141 10.41 -15.16 20.16
C GLU A 141 11.67 -14.31 20.41
N LYS A 142 12.66 -14.41 19.51
CA LYS A 142 13.94 -13.71 19.60
C LYS A 142 14.29 -13.11 18.24
N ALA A 143 14.75 -11.86 18.26
CA ALA A 143 15.22 -11.18 17.06
C ALA A 143 16.34 -11.98 16.35
N PRO A 144 16.28 -12.11 15.02
CA PRO A 144 17.38 -12.67 14.25
C PRO A 144 18.59 -11.73 14.25
N GLU A 145 19.78 -12.30 14.09
CA GLU A 145 21.00 -11.52 13.83
C GLU A 145 21.04 -11.16 12.33
N ASP A 146 20.64 -9.94 12.01
CA ASP A 146 20.74 -9.39 10.65
C ASP A 146 21.32 -7.97 10.69
N PRO A 147 22.61 -7.80 10.36
CA PRO A 147 23.25 -6.49 10.32
C PRO A 147 22.66 -5.52 9.27
N GLY A 148 21.94 -6.03 8.27
CA GLY A 148 21.28 -5.22 7.24
C GLY A 148 19.88 -4.76 7.62
N ALA A 149 19.31 -5.31 8.70
CA ALA A 149 17.96 -5.00 9.13
C ALA A 149 17.86 -3.66 9.87
N ILE A 150 16.77 -2.93 9.61
CA ILE A 150 16.42 -1.74 10.39
C ILE A 150 15.58 -2.20 11.58
N THR A 151 16.06 -1.94 12.80
CA THR A 151 15.34 -2.31 14.02
C THR A 151 14.51 -1.14 14.54
N PHE A 152 13.26 -1.41 14.88
CA PHE A 152 12.34 -0.49 15.55
C PHE A 152 12.12 -0.96 16.99
N THR A 153 12.62 -0.19 17.94
CA THR A 153 12.36 -0.37 19.38
C THR A 153 11.38 0.69 19.88
N GLU A 154 10.72 0.44 21.01
CA GLU A 154 9.80 1.44 21.58
C GLU A 154 10.56 2.68 22.06
N GLU A 155 11.79 2.50 22.54
CA GLU A 155 12.73 3.56 22.90
C GLU A 155 13.05 4.46 21.71
N ASP A 156 13.30 3.89 20.53
CA ASP A 156 13.59 4.68 19.32
C ASP A 156 12.40 5.52 18.87
N VAL A 157 11.18 4.97 18.95
CA VAL A 157 9.96 5.72 18.60
C VAL A 157 9.76 6.87 19.60
N LYS A 158 9.97 6.62 20.90
CA LYS A 158 9.88 7.67 21.93
C LYS A 158 10.94 8.74 21.76
N ALA A 159 12.18 8.37 21.41
CA ALA A 159 13.27 9.30 21.15
C ALA A 159 12.97 10.18 19.92
N PHE A 160 12.44 9.59 18.84
CA PHE A 160 11.97 10.35 17.68
C PHE A 160 10.93 11.39 18.08
N LEU A 161 9.89 10.98 18.83
CA LEU A 161 8.83 11.88 19.28
C LEU A 161 9.31 13.02 20.15
N ALA A 162 10.33 12.79 20.99
CA ALA A 162 10.91 13.84 21.82
C ALA A 162 11.64 14.92 21.00
N SER A 163 12.07 14.60 19.77
CA SER A 163 12.81 15.49 18.88
C SER A 163 12.00 16.07 17.72
N ALA A 164 10.90 15.42 17.35
CA ALA A 164 10.08 15.80 16.21
C ALA A 164 9.14 16.96 16.54
N ASP A 165 8.81 17.78 15.53
CA ASP A 165 7.78 18.80 15.66
C ASP A 165 6.40 18.12 15.87
N PRO A 166 5.70 18.38 16.99
CA PRO A 166 4.37 17.82 17.23
C PRO A 166 3.37 18.15 16.12
N GLU A 167 3.48 19.33 15.50
CA GLU A 167 2.62 19.68 14.36
C GLU A 167 2.90 18.73 13.19
N GLU A 168 4.15 18.39 12.89
CA GLU A 168 4.51 17.43 11.85
C GLU A 168 4.06 16.01 12.15
N VAL A 169 4.22 15.55 13.39
CA VAL A 169 3.81 14.20 13.80
C VAL A 169 2.29 14.03 13.75
N PHE A 170 1.54 14.94 14.36
CA PHE A 170 0.09 14.80 14.56
C PHE A 170 -0.75 15.41 13.44
N SER A 171 -0.19 15.43 12.23
CA SER A 171 -0.90 15.90 11.05
C SER A 171 -0.46 15.17 9.79
N ILE A 172 -1.27 15.29 8.74
CA ILE A 172 -0.98 14.71 7.43
C ILE A 172 -1.12 15.80 6.37
N ASP A 173 -0.03 16.04 5.64
CA ASP A 173 -0.08 16.81 4.41
C ASP A 173 -0.82 16.02 3.32
N THR A 174 -2.03 16.48 2.97
CA THR A 174 -2.86 15.81 1.95
C THR A 174 -2.67 16.33 0.55
N ARG A 175 -1.74 17.26 0.30
CA ARG A 175 -1.56 17.86 -1.02
C ARG A 175 -1.32 16.79 -2.10
N LYS A 176 -0.44 15.82 -1.84
CA LYS A 176 -0.20 14.67 -2.72
C LYS A 176 -1.43 13.76 -2.81
N ALA A 177 -2.05 13.43 -1.68
CA ALA A 177 -3.24 12.58 -1.61
C ALA A 177 -4.41 13.13 -2.43
N VAL A 178 -4.62 14.45 -2.43
CA VAL A 178 -5.65 15.10 -3.24
C VAL A 178 -5.38 14.93 -4.73
N PHE A 179 -4.12 15.03 -5.17
CA PHE A 179 -3.79 14.79 -6.57
C PHE A 179 -3.89 13.30 -6.94
N ALA A 180 -3.46 12.39 -6.06
CA ALA A 180 -3.66 10.95 -6.23
C ALA A 180 -5.15 10.61 -6.39
N ASN A 181 -6.02 11.21 -5.59
CA ASN A 181 -7.47 11.02 -5.72
C ASN A 181 -8.00 11.52 -7.07
N ARG A 182 -7.49 12.66 -7.56
CA ARG A 182 -7.92 13.27 -8.83
C ARG A 182 -7.46 12.49 -10.07
N VAL A 183 -6.50 11.57 -9.95
CA VAL A 183 -6.16 10.65 -11.04
C VAL A 183 -7.39 9.85 -11.48
N TYR A 184 -8.22 9.43 -10.53
CA TYR A 184 -9.45 8.66 -10.79
C TYR A 184 -10.58 9.49 -11.43
N SER A 185 -10.52 10.82 -11.40
CA SER A 185 -11.56 11.68 -12.01
C SER A 185 -11.45 11.78 -13.53
N LEU A 186 -10.35 11.29 -14.11
CA LEU A 186 -10.13 11.27 -15.55
C LEU A 186 -10.72 10.05 -16.27
N GLY A 187 -11.55 9.24 -15.58
CA GLY A 187 -12.06 7.93 -16.03
C GLY A 187 -12.32 7.82 -17.54
N ALA A 188 -13.13 8.70 -18.13
CA ALA A 188 -13.45 8.65 -19.56
C ALA A 188 -12.23 8.75 -20.50
N VAL A 189 -11.13 9.39 -20.09
CA VAL A 189 -9.90 9.48 -20.89
C VAL A 189 -9.05 8.22 -20.74
N ILE A 190 -9.07 7.60 -19.57
CA ILE A 190 -8.32 6.36 -19.25
C ILE A 190 -9.05 5.14 -19.84
N ASP A 191 -10.38 5.12 -19.81
CA ASP A 191 -11.21 4.02 -20.31
C ASP A 191 -10.96 3.72 -21.80
N ASN A 192 -10.62 4.75 -22.58
CA ASN A 192 -10.30 4.66 -24.00
C ASN A 192 -8.92 4.05 -24.31
N ILE A 193 -8.09 3.78 -23.31
CA ILE A 193 -6.81 3.11 -23.50
C ILE A 193 -7.08 1.62 -23.78
N PRO A 194 -6.55 1.03 -24.86
CA PRO A 194 -6.76 -0.39 -25.15
C PRO A 194 -6.19 -1.31 -24.05
N TYR A 195 -6.74 -2.52 -23.93
CA TYR A 195 -6.30 -3.50 -22.94
C TYR A 195 -5.02 -4.25 -23.36
N GLU A 196 -4.62 -4.13 -24.63
CA GLU A 196 -3.36 -4.64 -25.13
C GLU A 196 -2.21 -3.72 -24.69
N ASP A 197 -1.20 -4.29 -24.04
CA ASP A 197 0.00 -3.56 -23.59
C ASP A 197 -0.35 -2.35 -22.70
N ILE A 198 -1.10 -2.62 -21.62
CA ILE A 198 -1.56 -1.60 -20.65
C ILE A 198 -0.42 -0.81 -20.04
N ASN A 199 0.77 -1.40 -19.90
CA ASN A 199 1.93 -0.72 -19.34
C ASN A 199 2.70 0.11 -20.40
N GLY A 200 2.29 0.09 -21.67
CA GLY A 200 2.83 0.91 -22.74
C GLY A 200 2.57 2.41 -22.51
N ALA A 201 3.52 3.08 -21.87
CA ALA A 201 3.32 4.43 -21.33
C ALA A 201 2.94 5.51 -22.36
N GLY A 202 3.36 5.37 -23.62
CA GLY A 202 3.00 6.29 -24.71
C GLY A 202 1.48 6.42 -24.94
N ARG A 203 0.70 5.40 -24.56
CA ARG A 203 -0.77 5.38 -24.64
C ARG A 203 -1.42 6.38 -23.66
N TYR A 204 -0.73 6.73 -22.58
CA TYR A 204 -1.24 7.63 -21.55
C TYR A 204 -0.95 9.10 -21.85
N SER A 205 -0.22 9.43 -22.92
CA SER A 205 0.19 10.80 -23.26
C SER A 205 -0.98 11.80 -23.27
N ARG A 206 -2.14 11.43 -23.84
CA ARG A 206 -3.36 12.26 -23.83
C ARG A 206 -3.94 12.42 -22.42
N ALA A 207 -3.96 11.35 -21.63
CA ALA A 207 -4.46 11.37 -20.25
C ALA A 207 -3.55 12.24 -19.36
N LEU A 208 -2.23 12.08 -19.48
CA LEU A 208 -1.22 12.87 -18.76
C LEU A 208 -1.30 14.35 -19.13
N GLY A 209 -1.46 14.67 -20.42
CA GLY A 209 -1.69 16.06 -20.86
C GLY A 209 -2.97 16.63 -20.24
N THR A 210 -4.07 15.88 -20.27
CA THR A 210 -5.33 16.32 -19.65
C THR A 210 -5.18 16.55 -18.15
N PHE A 211 -4.50 15.64 -17.44
CA PHE A 211 -4.21 15.78 -16.02
C PHE A 211 -3.38 17.03 -15.71
N GLN A 212 -2.29 17.22 -16.45
CA GLN A 212 -1.40 18.36 -16.26
C GLN A 212 -2.11 19.69 -16.45
N TYR A 213 -2.89 19.84 -17.52
CA TYR A 213 -3.49 21.13 -17.86
C TYR A 213 -4.83 21.39 -17.16
N ARG A 214 -5.62 20.36 -16.85
CA ARG A 214 -6.97 20.54 -16.28
C ARG A 214 -7.09 20.22 -14.79
N VAL A 215 -6.19 19.42 -14.25
CA VAL A 215 -6.31 18.89 -12.88
C VAL A 215 -5.27 19.49 -11.95
N LEU A 216 -4.00 19.60 -12.38
CA LEU A 216 -2.92 20.18 -11.57
C LEU A 216 -3.02 21.70 -11.39
N GLY A 217 -3.85 22.39 -12.19
CA GLY A 217 -4.12 23.82 -12.03
C GLY A 217 -4.97 24.15 -10.79
N ASN A 218 -5.66 23.16 -10.23
CA ASN A 218 -6.56 23.36 -9.09
C ASN A 218 -5.79 23.41 -7.76
N ALA A 219 -6.36 24.09 -6.76
CA ALA A 219 -5.78 24.19 -5.42
C ALA A 219 -5.42 22.81 -4.84
N ALA A 220 -4.27 22.76 -4.16
CA ALA A 220 -3.81 21.58 -3.44
C ALA A 220 -4.65 21.36 -2.16
N GLY A 221 -4.59 20.15 -1.60
CA GLY A 221 -5.31 19.79 -0.38
C GLY A 221 -4.90 20.59 0.86
N ALA A 222 -5.77 20.64 1.86
CA ALA A 222 -5.46 21.19 3.18
C ALA A 222 -4.82 20.13 4.08
N ARG A 223 -4.00 20.54 5.05
CA ARG A 223 -3.47 19.64 6.09
C ARG A 223 -4.61 19.02 6.89
N LEU A 224 -4.56 17.71 7.13
CA LEU A 224 -5.50 16.99 8.01
C LEU A 224 -4.90 16.88 9.41
N VAL A 225 -5.72 17.14 10.41
CA VAL A 225 -5.45 16.92 11.85
C VAL A 225 -6.56 16.06 12.43
N SER A 226 -6.30 15.43 13.57
CA SER A 226 -7.20 14.47 14.25
C SER A 226 -8.66 14.94 14.35
N ASP A 227 -8.89 16.23 14.58
CA ASP A 227 -10.24 16.82 14.75
C ASP A 227 -11.12 16.78 13.48
N ARG A 228 -10.55 16.42 12.32
CA ARG A 228 -11.28 16.37 11.03
C ARG A 228 -11.80 14.97 10.65
N TRP A 229 -11.54 13.92 11.43
CA TRP A 229 -12.05 12.56 11.16
C TRP A 229 -13.54 12.41 11.55
N LYS A 230 -14.45 13.02 10.78
CA LYS A 230 -15.88 13.11 11.14
C LYS A 230 -16.65 11.78 11.08
N ASN A 231 -16.20 10.78 10.31
CA ASN A 231 -16.76 9.41 10.27
C ASN A 231 -15.83 8.38 9.62
N ARG A 232 -16.08 7.09 9.87
CA ARG A 232 -15.23 5.95 9.47
C ARG A 232 -15.08 5.77 7.95
N SER A 233 -16.12 6.03 7.16
CA SER A 233 -16.08 5.90 5.69
C SER A 233 -15.26 7.01 5.03
N THR A 234 -15.42 8.25 5.49
CA THR A 234 -14.63 9.40 5.02
C THR A 234 -13.17 9.25 5.46
N ALA A 235 -12.93 8.68 6.65
CA ALA A 235 -11.59 8.36 7.10
C ALA A 235 -10.91 7.31 6.19
N ARG A 236 -11.55 6.16 5.93
CA ARG A 236 -11.00 5.09 5.07
C ARG A 236 -10.63 5.58 3.66
N ASN A 237 -11.50 6.36 3.02
CA ASN A 237 -11.23 6.88 1.67
C ASN A 237 -10.15 7.98 1.66
N GLY A 238 -10.14 8.86 2.67
CA GLY A 238 -9.10 9.87 2.83
C GLY A 238 -7.72 9.24 3.08
N LEU A 239 -7.67 8.24 3.97
CA LEU A 239 -6.46 7.51 4.34
C LEU A 239 -5.90 6.69 3.18
N SER A 240 -6.75 6.07 2.36
CA SER A 240 -6.32 5.34 1.16
C SER A 240 -5.44 6.21 0.24
N ASN A 241 -5.87 7.45 -0.04
CA ASN A 241 -5.09 8.36 -0.88
C ASN A 241 -3.81 8.86 -0.18
N VAL A 242 -3.82 9.00 1.16
CA VAL A 242 -2.63 9.35 1.94
C VAL A 242 -1.59 8.26 1.84
N ILE A 243 -1.97 7.01 2.14
CA ILE A 243 -1.10 5.83 2.08
C ILE A 243 -0.54 5.65 0.67
N CYS A 244 -1.38 5.82 -0.36
CA CYS A 244 -0.95 5.81 -1.75
C CYS A 244 0.15 6.85 -2.01
N SER A 245 -0.02 8.07 -1.50
CA SER A 245 0.95 9.16 -1.69
C SER A 245 2.22 9.08 -0.85
N ASP A 246 2.26 8.22 0.17
CA ASP A 246 3.44 7.99 1.01
C ASP A 246 4.56 7.29 0.23
N CYS A 247 4.23 6.56 -0.84
CA CYS A 247 5.19 5.84 -1.66
C CYS A 247 5.83 6.72 -2.76
N PHE A 248 5.34 7.95 -2.98
CA PHE A 248 5.73 8.74 -4.17
C PHE A 248 7.24 9.06 -4.20
N GLU A 249 7.80 9.50 -3.08
CA GLU A 249 9.20 9.87 -2.96
C GLU A 249 10.12 8.66 -3.08
N SER A 250 9.77 7.52 -2.46
CA SER A 250 10.55 6.28 -2.59
C SER A 250 10.61 5.78 -4.04
N ARG A 251 9.50 5.93 -4.79
CA ARG A 251 9.43 5.62 -6.22
C ARG A 251 10.27 6.59 -7.05
N GLU A 252 10.17 7.91 -6.80
CA GLU A 252 11.03 8.89 -7.46
C GLU A 252 12.52 8.59 -7.17
N LEU A 253 12.87 8.27 -5.92
CA LEU A 253 14.22 7.92 -5.51
C LEU A 253 14.73 6.67 -6.22
N ALA A 254 13.91 5.62 -6.36
CA ALA A 254 14.25 4.42 -7.11
C ALA A 254 14.57 4.73 -8.58
N ILE A 255 13.78 5.59 -9.24
CA ILE A 255 14.05 6.00 -10.63
C ILE A 255 15.30 6.88 -10.70
N ARG A 256 15.49 7.80 -9.75
CA ARG A 256 16.68 8.67 -9.65
C ARG A 256 17.96 7.86 -9.54
N ARG A 257 17.96 6.79 -8.75
CA ARG A 257 19.13 5.90 -8.56
C ARG A 257 19.59 5.19 -9.82
N GLN A 258 18.75 5.09 -10.85
CA GLN A 258 19.15 4.52 -12.15
C GLN A 258 19.99 5.50 -13.00
N CYS A 259 20.04 6.78 -12.64
CA CYS A 259 20.79 7.80 -13.38
C CYS A 259 21.42 8.84 -12.46
N SER A 260 22.76 8.84 -12.36
CA SER A 260 23.54 9.73 -11.49
C SER A 260 23.34 11.24 -11.75
N ASN A 261 22.85 11.63 -12.93
CA ASN A 261 22.55 13.02 -13.30
C ASN A 261 21.04 13.30 -13.46
N TYR A 262 20.17 12.52 -12.81
CA TYR A 262 18.71 12.62 -12.98
C TYR A 262 18.17 14.06 -12.90
N ASP A 263 18.65 14.86 -11.95
CA ASP A 263 18.15 16.23 -11.74
C ASP A 263 18.56 17.20 -12.86
N LYS A 264 19.56 16.84 -13.68
CA LYS A 264 20.00 17.62 -14.85
C LYS A 264 19.32 17.16 -16.15
N LEU A 265 18.57 16.06 -16.11
CA LEU A 265 17.88 15.55 -17.29
C LEU A 265 16.72 16.47 -17.67
N ASP A 266 16.57 16.69 -18.98
CA ASP A 266 15.37 17.34 -19.50
C ASP A 266 14.11 16.54 -19.16
N ARG A 267 12.95 17.20 -19.24
CA ARG A 267 11.67 16.60 -18.86
C ARG A 267 11.31 15.36 -19.69
N LYS A 268 11.67 15.33 -20.98
CA LYS A 268 11.38 14.20 -21.88
C LYS A 268 12.21 12.98 -21.49
N THR A 269 13.48 13.18 -21.17
CA THR A 269 14.38 12.11 -20.73
C THR A 269 13.95 11.57 -19.36
N ARG A 270 13.53 12.42 -18.43
CA ARG A 270 12.93 11.96 -17.16
C ARG A 270 11.66 11.16 -17.40
N ALA A 271 10.74 11.64 -18.26
CA ALA A 271 9.55 10.88 -18.61
C ALA A 271 9.90 9.48 -19.15
N ALA A 272 10.83 9.39 -20.10
CA ALA A 272 11.27 8.11 -20.67
C ALA A 272 11.81 7.12 -19.61
N LEU A 273 12.47 7.60 -18.55
CA LEU A 273 12.88 6.75 -17.43
C LEU A 273 11.67 6.20 -16.67
N TRP A 274 10.65 7.01 -16.38
CA TRP A 274 9.43 6.52 -15.76
C TRP A 274 8.68 5.53 -16.66
N GLU A 275 8.61 5.82 -17.96
CA GLU A 275 7.97 4.95 -18.96
C GLU A 275 8.63 3.57 -19.02
N ARG A 276 9.97 3.52 -19.05
CA ARG A 276 10.75 2.27 -19.04
C ARG A 276 10.47 1.39 -17.82
N ASN A 277 10.12 2.01 -16.69
CA ASN A 277 9.90 1.33 -15.41
C ASN A 277 8.41 1.15 -15.07
N SER A 278 7.51 1.50 -15.99
CA SER A 278 6.06 1.53 -15.79
C SER A 278 5.46 0.20 -15.30
N TYR A 279 5.94 -0.94 -15.82
CA TYR A 279 5.49 -2.26 -15.36
C TYR A 279 5.80 -2.49 -13.88
N ALA A 280 7.07 -2.36 -13.49
CA ALA A 280 7.52 -2.54 -12.10
C ALA A 280 6.82 -1.57 -11.13
N LEU A 281 6.64 -0.32 -11.56
CA LEU A 281 5.88 0.68 -10.81
C LEU A 281 4.41 0.27 -10.62
N SER A 282 3.77 -0.30 -11.66
CA SER A 282 2.36 -0.70 -11.60
C SER A 282 2.16 -1.94 -10.73
N VAL A 283 3.06 -2.92 -10.80
CA VAL A 283 3.07 -4.08 -9.89
C VAL A 283 3.20 -3.60 -8.44
N SER A 284 4.15 -2.71 -8.17
CA SER A 284 4.34 -2.10 -6.84
C SER A 284 3.08 -1.38 -6.34
N GLU A 285 2.38 -0.60 -7.18
CA GLU A 285 1.13 0.04 -6.77
C GLU A 285 0.01 -0.95 -6.48
N HIS A 286 -0.12 -2.01 -7.28
CA HIS A 286 -1.14 -3.02 -7.06
C HIS A 286 -0.90 -3.82 -5.78
N CYS A 287 0.36 -4.19 -5.50
CA CYS A 287 0.74 -4.82 -4.23
C CYS A 287 0.44 -3.90 -3.03
N ARG A 288 0.79 -2.61 -3.14
CA ARG A 288 0.47 -1.59 -2.12
C ARG A 288 -1.02 -1.45 -1.89
N TRP A 289 -1.80 -1.34 -2.95
CA TRP A 289 -3.26 -1.23 -2.88
C TRP A 289 -3.87 -2.48 -2.25
N THR A 290 -3.41 -3.66 -2.63
CA THR A 290 -3.91 -4.93 -2.10
C THR A 290 -3.63 -5.05 -0.60
N THR A 291 -2.40 -4.75 -0.19
CA THR A 291 -2.01 -4.73 1.23
C THR A 291 -2.84 -3.74 2.03
N GLU A 292 -3.07 -2.54 1.49
CA GLU A 292 -3.95 -1.55 2.12
C GLU A 292 -5.37 -2.10 2.31
N LYS A 293 -5.99 -2.71 1.29
CA LYS A 293 -7.36 -3.24 1.41
C LYS A 293 -7.44 -4.38 2.43
N LEU A 294 -6.44 -5.25 2.47
CA LEU A 294 -6.36 -6.32 3.46
C LEU A 294 -6.28 -5.76 4.88
N ILE A 295 -5.41 -4.77 5.12
CA ILE A 295 -5.29 -4.08 6.42
C ILE A 295 -6.61 -3.38 6.80
N LEU A 296 -7.30 -2.78 5.83
CA LEU A 296 -8.61 -2.15 6.05
C LEU A 296 -9.78 -3.14 6.27
N GLY A 297 -9.49 -4.44 6.33
CA GLY A 297 -10.44 -5.50 6.68
C GLY A 297 -11.14 -6.15 5.49
N PHE A 298 -10.78 -5.81 4.26
CA PHE A 298 -11.27 -6.54 3.09
C PHE A 298 -10.55 -7.88 2.96
N ARG A 299 -11.19 -8.87 2.35
CA ARG A 299 -10.55 -10.13 1.97
C ARG A 299 -10.59 -10.35 0.46
N ALA A 300 -9.74 -11.25 -0.01
CA ALA A 300 -9.83 -11.78 -1.37
C ALA A 300 -11.17 -12.53 -1.57
N PHE A 301 -11.61 -12.60 -2.81
CA PHE A 301 -12.70 -13.52 -3.17
C PHE A 301 -12.27 -14.97 -2.92
N GLY A 302 -13.12 -15.72 -2.22
CA GLY A 302 -13.02 -17.16 -2.08
C GLY A 302 -13.34 -17.88 -3.40
N LEU A 303 -13.14 -19.19 -3.45
CA LEU A 303 -13.34 -19.99 -4.66
C LEU A 303 -14.79 -19.87 -5.19
N ASP A 304 -15.79 -19.99 -4.33
CA ASP A 304 -17.20 -19.91 -4.73
C ASP A 304 -17.57 -18.51 -5.27
N GLU A 305 -17.05 -17.45 -4.66
CA GLU A 305 -17.26 -16.08 -5.14
C GLU A 305 -16.59 -15.84 -6.48
N ARG A 306 -15.40 -16.41 -6.71
CA ARG A 306 -14.70 -16.35 -8.00
C ARG A 306 -15.48 -17.07 -9.09
N CYS A 307 -15.87 -18.32 -8.85
CA CYS A 307 -16.67 -19.09 -9.81
C CYS A 307 -17.98 -18.35 -10.15
N ARG A 308 -18.64 -17.77 -9.13
CA ARG A 308 -19.84 -16.96 -9.36
C ARG A 308 -19.53 -15.70 -10.16
N TYR A 309 -18.48 -14.96 -9.82
CA TYR A 309 -18.06 -13.76 -10.55
C TYR A 309 -17.81 -14.05 -12.04
N GLU A 310 -17.11 -15.13 -12.35
CA GLU A 310 -16.79 -15.56 -13.71
C GLU A 310 -18.05 -15.93 -14.52
N SER A 311 -19.08 -16.48 -13.86
CA SER A 311 -20.36 -16.82 -14.49
C SER A 311 -21.30 -15.63 -14.76
N LEU A 312 -21.05 -14.48 -14.13
CA LEU A 312 -21.91 -13.29 -14.24
C LEU A 312 -21.37 -12.32 -15.29
N PHE A 313 -22.24 -11.51 -15.91
CA PHE A 313 -21.86 -10.50 -16.89
C PHE A 313 -22.60 -9.17 -16.68
N GLY A 314 -22.07 -8.07 -17.24
CA GLY A 314 -22.70 -6.76 -17.26
C GLY A 314 -23.15 -6.25 -15.88
N SER A 315 -24.39 -5.77 -15.81
CA SER A 315 -24.97 -5.19 -14.59
C SER A 315 -25.07 -6.20 -13.44
N ALA A 316 -25.27 -7.49 -13.73
CA ALA A 316 -25.33 -8.53 -12.71
C ALA A 316 -23.97 -8.72 -12.03
N ARG A 317 -22.87 -8.75 -12.81
CA ARG A 317 -21.50 -8.79 -12.29
C ARG A 317 -21.19 -7.55 -11.46
N ALA A 318 -21.50 -6.36 -11.97
CA ALA A 318 -21.28 -5.11 -11.24
C ALA A 318 -22.06 -5.05 -9.91
N SER A 319 -23.30 -5.54 -9.90
CA SER A 319 -24.13 -5.63 -8.70
C SER A 319 -23.54 -6.60 -7.68
N PHE A 320 -23.07 -7.78 -8.13
CA PHE A 320 -22.41 -8.75 -7.27
C PHE A 320 -21.15 -8.18 -6.60
N CYS A 321 -20.25 -7.56 -7.37
CA CYS A 321 -19.05 -6.91 -6.81
C CYS A 321 -19.41 -5.81 -5.81
N ARG A 322 -20.42 -5.00 -6.12
CA ARG A 322 -20.89 -3.93 -5.21
C ARG A 322 -21.45 -4.51 -3.91
N GLN A 323 -22.19 -5.61 -3.95
CA GLN A 323 -22.72 -6.27 -2.77
C GLN A 323 -21.60 -6.87 -1.91
N ALA A 324 -20.66 -7.59 -2.54
CA ALA A 324 -19.51 -8.19 -1.87
C ALA A 324 -18.63 -7.14 -1.16
N LYS A 325 -18.34 -6.02 -1.83
CA LYS A 325 -17.56 -4.90 -1.27
C LYS A 325 -18.24 -4.22 -0.08
N ASN A 326 -19.58 -4.16 -0.09
CA ASN A 326 -20.37 -3.47 0.94
C ASN A 326 -20.98 -4.42 1.98
N ALA A 327 -20.57 -5.70 1.99
CA ALA A 327 -21.03 -6.65 3.00
C ALA A 327 -20.64 -6.15 4.40
N ALA A 328 -21.60 -6.22 5.34
CA ALA A 328 -21.37 -5.77 6.71
C ALA A 328 -20.35 -6.65 7.45
N GLU A 329 -20.35 -7.94 7.13
CA GLU A 329 -19.41 -8.92 7.66
C GLU A 329 -18.50 -9.41 6.53
N SER A 330 -17.18 -9.36 6.76
CA SER A 330 -16.18 -9.88 5.83
C SER A 330 -16.29 -9.33 4.40
N PRO A 331 -16.19 -7.99 4.22
CA PRO A 331 -16.25 -7.39 2.89
C PRO A 331 -15.14 -7.95 1.99
N SER A 332 -15.45 -8.20 0.74
CA SER A 332 -14.51 -8.82 -0.21
C SER A 332 -14.39 -8.01 -1.49
N HIS A 333 -13.26 -8.14 -2.16
CA HIS A 333 -13.00 -7.43 -3.43
C HIS A 333 -12.34 -8.35 -4.45
N VAL A 334 -12.83 -8.30 -5.69
CA VAL A 334 -12.32 -9.16 -6.77
C VAL A 334 -10.87 -8.84 -7.12
N ASP A 335 -10.51 -7.55 -7.12
CA ASP A 335 -9.15 -7.11 -7.42
C ASP A 335 -8.10 -7.44 -6.33
N ILE A 336 -8.49 -7.95 -5.15
CA ILE A 336 -7.52 -8.47 -4.17
C ILE A 336 -7.00 -9.81 -4.68
N CYS A 337 -6.04 -9.73 -5.60
CA CYS A 337 -5.43 -10.83 -6.32
C CYS A 337 -4.04 -10.44 -6.81
N SER A 338 -3.34 -11.37 -7.46
CA SER A 338 -2.01 -11.14 -8.05
C SER A 338 -2.08 -10.16 -9.23
N TYR A 339 -1.00 -9.43 -9.56
CA TYR A 339 -1.01 -8.49 -10.70
C TYR A 339 -1.28 -9.22 -12.02
N ARG A 340 -0.70 -10.42 -12.16
CA ARG A 340 -0.96 -11.32 -13.28
C ARG A 340 -2.44 -11.71 -13.36
N HIS A 341 -3.06 -12.08 -12.24
CA HIS A 341 -4.47 -12.45 -12.24
C HIS A 341 -5.38 -11.25 -12.54
N LEU A 342 -5.06 -10.07 -12.02
CA LEU A 342 -5.80 -8.85 -12.29
C LEU A 342 -5.85 -8.53 -13.79
N ARG A 343 -4.75 -8.77 -14.53
CA ARG A 343 -4.70 -8.64 -15.99
C ARG A 343 -5.75 -9.49 -16.72
N LEU A 344 -6.13 -10.62 -16.15
CA LEU A 344 -7.12 -11.52 -16.73
C LEU A 344 -8.55 -11.15 -16.30
N THR A 345 -8.74 -10.75 -15.05
CA THR A 345 -10.07 -10.56 -14.47
C THR A 345 -10.60 -9.13 -14.58
N ASP A 346 -9.75 -8.13 -14.34
CA ASP A 346 -10.11 -6.71 -14.44
C ASP A 346 -8.93 -5.87 -14.99
N PRO A 347 -8.64 -5.98 -16.30
CA PRO A 347 -7.59 -5.19 -16.92
C PRO A 347 -7.89 -3.69 -16.95
N ALA A 348 -9.10 -3.24 -16.61
CA ALA A 348 -9.40 -1.81 -16.49
C ALA A 348 -8.74 -1.21 -15.24
N SER A 349 -8.74 -1.93 -14.12
CA SER A 349 -8.07 -1.50 -12.88
C SER A 349 -6.57 -1.25 -13.09
N LEU A 350 -5.90 -2.09 -13.88
CA LEU A 350 -4.46 -1.92 -14.21
C LEU A 350 -4.10 -0.61 -14.91
N LYS A 351 -5.05 -0.02 -15.65
CA LYS A 351 -4.85 1.28 -16.32
C LYS A 351 -4.67 2.39 -15.29
N TYR A 352 -5.37 2.31 -14.16
CA TYR A 352 -5.27 3.30 -13.09
C TYR A 352 -3.95 3.18 -12.34
N ASP A 353 -3.48 1.95 -12.07
CA ASP A 353 -2.16 1.72 -11.48
C ASP A 353 -1.08 2.36 -12.36
N THR A 354 -1.06 2.01 -13.65
CA THR A 354 -0.08 2.54 -14.61
C THR A 354 -0.17 4.05 -14.73
N PHE A 355 -1.38 4.60 -14.89
CA PHE A 355 -1.57 6.03 -15.08
C PHE A 355 -1.12 6.83 -13.86
N LEU A 356 -1.47 6.39 -12.65
CA LEU A 356 -1.04 7.01 -11.40
C LEU A 356 0.49 7.09 -11.34
N MET A 357 1.17 5.97 -11.64
CA MET A 357 2.64 5.91 -11.61
C MET A 357 3.27 6.93 -12.56
N LEU A 358 2.75 7.06 -13.78
CA LEU A 358 3.22 8.03 -14.76
C LEU A 358 2.88 9.49 -14.38
N ALA A 359 1.86 9.69 -13.54
CA ALA A 359 1.47 11.02 -13.05
C ALA A 359 2.32 11.51 -11.87
N ILE A 360 2.94 10.62 -11.07
CA ILE A 360 3.77 10.98 -9.91
C ILE A 360 4.79 12.11 -10.22
N PRO A 361 5.63 12.03 -11.27
CA PRO A 361 6.62 13.09 -11.53
C PRO A 361 5.97 14.47 -11.75
N LEU A 362 4.78 14.52 -12.35
CA LEU A 362 4.03 15.76 -12.56
C LEU A 362 3.48 16.31 -11.24
N ILE A 363 3.00 15.43 -10.36
CA ILE A 363 2.49 15.79 -9.03
C ILE A 363 3.63 16.34 -8.17
N LEU A 364 4.79 15.67 -8.15
CA LEU A 364 5.94 16.10 -7.37
C LEU A 364 6.52 17.43 -7.90
N GLU A 365 6.62 17.61 -9.23
CA GLU A 365 7.05 18.88 -9.83
C GLU A 365 6.11 20.04 -9.49
N LYS A 366 4.81 19.79 -9.33
CA LYS A 366 3.82 20.81 -8.94
C LYS A 366 3.93 21.24 -7.47
N LEU A 367 4.45 20.37 -6.60
CA LEU A 367 4.50 20.56 -5.16
C LEU A 367 5.87 20.98 -4.63
N LYS A 368 6.92 20.84 -5.45
CA LYS A 368 8.21 21.54 -5.29
C LYS A 368 8.01 23.02 -5.56
#